data_AF-A0A833QUT4-F1
#
_entry.id   AF-A0A833QUT4-F1
#
_cell.length_a   1.000
_cell.length_b   1.000
_cell.length_c   1.000
_cell.angle_alpha   90.00
_cell.angle_beta   90.00
_cell.angle_gamma   90.00
#
_symmetry.space_group_name_H-M   'P 1'
#
loop_
_entity.id
_entity.type
_entity.pdbx_description
1 polymer ?
#
loop_
_entity_poly.entity_id
_entity_poly.type
_entity_poly.pdbx_seq_one_letter_code
_entity_poly.pdbx_strand_id
1 'polypeptide(L)'
;MDPQAFVRLSVGSLGLRQSTRINSTCTCEIRLCGSAPQTVSVPLISSSSELHSDRQNNGCGTDAVFYIEESKLSSPSSTGCFRPTKYAYLEITVYTRQNKSGLVNRGSSNRKHHIGTVRLEVEPVLGAGGKPVLVHKGWFSIGGRKGKVGGDLHLQVKVEPDPRYIFRFEDATVLSPQVVQLHGRIVQPIFSCRFSASPADGTNGFLWGPVEGDQKHTIMQSSHDIRKGWKVVIHDLSGSAVAAAFMSTPFVPSTGLDRVSRSNPGAFLILRPDLAGLPGSSWHPWARLEAWRESTSGSHEAVCLRLQLLLDGDETGVVLSEMCIECDKGGEFMIDIDDTSGVGGGGGYVMSCRIGGEGGRWQGPNIKVIPLVVQLAVRHVTCIEDAAVFVALAAAVDLSVKACRLFRRKPDNQLPCSSNDDQ
;
A
#
# COMPACT_ATOMS: atom_id res chain seq x y z
N MET A 1 9.40 -14.18 16.36
CA MET A 1 8.66 -13.94 15.11
C MET A 1 9.53 -14.43 13.97
N ASP A 2 9.01 -15.26 13.08
CA ASP A 2 9.77 -15.81 11.96
C ASP A 2 9.42 -15.11 10.63
N PRO A 3 10.38 -14.44 9.97
CA PRO A 3 10.08 -13.69 8.76
C PRO A 3 9.97 -14.61 7.54
N GLN A 4 9.19 -14.17 6.56
CA GLN A 4 9.14 -14.76 5.23
C GLN A 4 10.14 -14.07 4.31
N ALA A 5 10.70 -14.86 3.38
CA ALA A 5 11.73 -14.40 2.46
C ALA A 5 11.11 -13.60 1.30
N PHE A 6 11.57 -12.35 1.17
CA PHE A 6 11.21 -11.41 0.13
C PHE A 6 12.48 -10.73 -0.36
N VAL A 7 12.45 -10.23 -1.59
CA VAL A 7 13.53 -9.45 -2.18
C VAL A 7 13.01 -8.12 -2.73
N ARG A 8 13.85 -7.09 -2.58
CA ARG A 8 13.70 -5.79 -3.22
C ARG A 8 14.57 -5.76 -4.46
N LEU A 9 13.96 -5.61 -5.63
CA LEU A 9 14.63 -5.35 -6.89
C LEU A 9 14.57 -3.86 -7.18
N SER A 10 15.72 -3.20 -7.26
CA SER A 10 15.83 -1.79 -7.64
C SER A 10 16.48 -1.67 -9.02
N VAL A 11 15.86 -0.84 -9.86
CA VAL A 11 16.40 -0.37 -11.12
C VAL A 11 16.78 1.08 -10.94
N GLY A 12 18.02 1.42 -11.24
CA GLY A 12 18.52 2.79 -11.12
C GLY A 12 19.52 3.11 -12.20
N SER A 13 20.05 4.33 -12.15
CA SER A 13 21.05 4.81 -13.10
C SER A 13 20.59 4.71 -14.57
N LEU A 14 19.30 4.88 -14.86
CA LEU A 14 18.79 4.85 -16.23
C LEU A 14 19.39 5.99 -17.08
N GLY A 15 19.81 5.67 -18.29
CA GLY A 15 20.34 6.66 -19.21
C GLY A 15 20.37 6.17 -20.65
N LEU A 16 19.97 7.00 -21.60
CA LEU A 16 19.91 6.63 -23.01
C LEU A 16 20.97 7.40 -23.81
N ARG A 17 21.85 6.66 -24.50
CA ARG A 17 22.77 7.21 -25.49
C ARG A 17 22.21 6.94 -26.87
N GLN A 18 22.07 7.97 -27.70
CA GLN A 18 21.57 7.81 -29.06
C GLN A 18 22.43 8.60 -30.06
N SER A 19 22.71 7.99 -31.22
CA SER A 19 23.59 8.57 -32.24
C SER A 19 23.00 9.81 -32.95
N THR A 20 21.70 10.05 -32.83
CA THR A 20 20.99 11.17 -33.45
C THR A 20 20.32 12.00 -32.36
N ARG A 21 20.59 13.32 -32.30
CA ARG A 21 19.89 14.24 -31.39
C ARG A 21 18.40 14.23 -31.76
N ILE A 22 17.59 13.59 -30.94
CA ILE A 22 16.14 13.71 -31.05
C ILE A 22 15.72 14.76 -30.02
N ASN A 23 15.08 15.85 -30.45
CA ASN A 23 14.39 16.79 -29.57
C ASN A 23 13.09 16.15 -29.01
N SER A 24 13.20 14.94 -28.45
CA SER A 24 12.09 14.14 -27.94
C SER A 24 12.36 13.71 -26.52
N THR A 25 11.34 13.70 -25.67
CA THR A 25 11.42 13.07 -24.36
C THR A 25 11.39 11.54 -24.52
N CYS A 26 12.23 10.85 -23.75
CA CYS A 26 12.30 9.39 -23.74
C CYS A 26 11.70 8.87 -22.44
N THR A 27 10.90 7.82 -22.54
CA THR A 27 10.28 7.15 -21.39
C THR A 27 10.56 5.65 -21.45
N CYS A 28 10.98 5.07 -20.34
CA CYS A 28 11.07 3.63 -20.13
C CYS A 28 9.78 3.12 -19.48
N GLU A 29 9.29 1.99 -19.96
CA GLU A 29 8.33 1.15 -19.25
C GLU A 29 9.08 -0.07 -18.72
N ILE A 30 9.13 -0.20 -17.40
CA ILE A 30 9.84 -1.25 -16.67
C ILE A 30 8.80 -2.22 -16.12
N ARG A 31 8.91 -3.49 -16.51
CA ARG A 31 7.95 -4.52 -16.16
C ARG A 31 8.68 -5.74 -15.61
N LEU A 32 8.29 -6.15 -14.42
CA LEU A 32 8.65 -7.46 -13.89
C LEU A 32 7.51 -8.45 -14.20
N CYS A 33 7.83 -9.70 -14.55
CA CYS A 33 6.82 -10.72 -14.84
C CYS A 33 5.78 -10.82 -13.71
N GLY A 34 4.50 -10.62 -14.03
CA GLY A 34 3.40 -10.66 -13.06
C GLY A 34 3.14 -9.37 -12.26
N SER A 35 3.92 -8.31 -12.45
CA SER A 35 3.68 -6.99 -11.83
C SER A 35 3.09 -5.97 -12.81
N ALA A 36 2.47 -4.91 -12.26
CA ALA A 36 2.12 -3.74 -13.07
C ALA A 36 3.41 -3.03 -13.58
N PRO A 37 3.40 -2.48 -14.80
CA PRO A 37 4.55 -1.75 -15.34
C PRO A 37 4.72 -0.38 -14.66
N GLN A 38 5.97 -0.01 -14.35
CA GLN A 38 6.34 1.33 -13.88
C GLN A 38 6.92 2.13 -15.04
N THR A 39 6.46 3.36 -15.24
CA THR A 39 6.94 4.24 -16.33
C THR A 39 7.83 5.35 -15.77
N VAL A 40 9.04 5.48 -16.31
CA VAL A 40 10.06 6.44 -15.84
C VAL A 40 10.60 7.26 -17.02
N SER A 41 10.87 8.54 -16.80
CA SER A 41 11.55 9.39 -17.79
C SER A 41 13.05 9.08 -17.83
N VAL A 42 13.62 8.98 -19.02
CA VAL A 42 15.04 8.59 -19.19
C VAL A 42 15.86 9.78 -19.68
N PRO A 43 16.94 10.16 -18.97
CA PRO A 43 17.83 11.20 -19.44
C PRO A 43 18.63 10.76 -20.67
N LEU A 44 18.80 11.68 -21.62
CA LEU A 44 19.65 11.49 -22.80
C LEU A 44 21.11 11.84 -22.43
N ILE A 45 22.03 10.90 -22.62
CA ILE A 45 23.45 11.04 -22.25
C ILE A 45 24.25 11.28 -23.52
N SER A 46 24.92 12.44 -23.58
CA SER A 46 25.68 12.86 -24.77
C SER A 46 27.16 12.48 -24.70
N SER A 47 27.71 12.31 -23.49
CA SER A 47 29.10 11.89 -23.27
C SER A 47 29.24 10.90 -22.11
N SER A 48 30.18 9.95 -22.21
CA SER A 48 30.41 8.91 -21.19
C SER A 48 30.96 9.47 -19.86
N SER A 49 31.44 10.71 -19.82
CA SER A 49 31.91 11.37 -18.58
C SER A 49 30.77 11.85 -17.67
N GLU A 50 29.57 12.08 -18.18
CA GLU A 50 28.44 12.65 -17.42
C GLU A 50 27.85 11.69 -16.38
N LEU A 51 28.07 10.37 -16.51
CA LEU A 51 27.62 9.38 -15.53
C LEU A 51 28.56 9.25 -14.32
N HIS A 52 29.82 9.66 -14.47
CA HIS A 52 30.87 9.40 -13.48
C HIS A 52 31.08 10.56 -12.49
N SER A 53 30.76 11.80 -12.86
CA SER A 53 31.05 12.96 -11.99
C SER A 53 29.95 13.32 -11.00
N ASP A 54 28.67 13.07 -11.29
CA ASP A 54 27.54 13.53 -10.44
C ASP A 54 26.88 12.44 -9.57
N ARG A 55 27.19 11.16 -9.80
CA ARG A 55 26.52 10.02 -9.12
C ARG A 55 27.42 9.13 -8.27
N GLN A 56 28.71 9.46 -8.15
CA GLN A 56 29.67 8.66 -7.37
C GLN A 56 29.82 9.10 -5.89
N ASN A 57 29.25 10.24 -5.49
CA ASN A 57 29.20 10.64 -4.08
C ASN A 57 27.74 10.70 -3.61
N ASN A 58 27.34 9.68 -2.84
CA ASN A 58 26.10 9.56 -2.06
C ASN A 58 24.78 9.52 -2.84
N GLY A 59 24.23 8.30 -2.98
CA GLY A 59 22.85 8.04 -3.41
C GLY A 59 22.71 7.72 -4.90
N CYS A 60 22.71 6.42 -5.24
CA CYS A 60 22.25 5.99 -6.55
C CYS A 60 20.73 6.22 -6.62
N GLY A 61 20.29 7.25 -7.34
CA GLY A 61 18.85 7.52 -7.52
C GLY A 61 18.15 6.28 -8.07
N THR A 62 17.21 5.75 -7.29
CA THR A 62 16.41 4.59 -7.66
C THR A 62 15.26 5.04 -8.56
N ASP A 63 15.20 4.49 -9.77
CA ASP A 63 14.24 4.88 -10.81
C ASP A 63 12.96 4.02 -10.75
N ALA A 64 13.07 2.75 -10.36
CA ALA A 64 11.94 1.83 -10.14
C ALA A 64 12.27 0.79 -9.08
N VAL A 65 11.26 0.36 -8.31
CA VAL A 65 11.38 -0.66 -7.25
C VAL A 65 10.28 -1.69 -7.36
N PHE A 66 10.65 -2.96 -7.24
CA PHE A 66 9.72 -4.08 -7.19
C PHE A 66 10.00 -4.93 -5.96
N TYR A 67 8.93 -5.38 -5.29
CA TYR A 67 9.00 -6.27 -4.14
C TYR A 67 8.47 -7.65 -4.53
N ILE A 68 9.26 -8.68 -4.30
CA ILE A 68 9.00 -10.02 -4.81
C ILE A 68 9.12 -11.02 -3.67
N GLU A 69 8.14 -11.89 -3.54
CA GLU A 69 8.23 -13.06 -2.66
C GLU A 69 9.15 -14.11 -3.32
N GLU A 70 10.14 -14.62 -2.59
CA GLU A 70 11.14 -15.53 -3.18
C GLU A 70 10.54 -16.82 -3.74
N SER A 71 9.45 -17.30 -3.15
CA SER A 71 8.70 -18.47 -3.63
C SER A 71 8.18 -18.28 -5.06
N LYS A 72 7.85 -17.04 -5.46
CA LYS A 72 7.35 -16.71 -6.81
C LYS A 72 8.47 -16.60 -7.84
N LEU A 73 9.72 -16.39 -7.41
CA LEU A 73 10.89 -16.38 -8.29
C LEU A 73 11.29 -17.80 -8.72
N SER A 74 10.99 -18.80 -7.89
CA SER A 74 11.34 -20.20 -8.11
C SER A 74 10.21 -21.04 -8.73
N SER A 75 8.97 -20.53 -8.77
CA SER A 75 7.83 -21.19 -9.41
C SER A 75 7.74 -20.85 -10.91
N PRO A 76 7.68 -21.83 -11.83
CA PRO A 76 7.51 -21.55 -13.25
C PRO A 76 6.15 -20.88 -13.53
N SER A 77 6.14 -19.77 -14.25
CA SER A 77 4.88 -19.13 -14.67
C SER A 77 4.19 -19.99 -15.73
N SER A 78 2.98 -20.45 -15.43
CA SER A 78 2.15 -21.23 -16.36
C SER A 78 1.13 -20.31 -17.05
N THR A 79 1.56 -19.59 -18.08
CA THR A 79 0.61 -18.93 -18.99
C THR A 79 1.18 -18.83 -20.41
N GLY A 80 0.70 -19.73 -21.28
CA GLY A 80 0.86 -19.64 -22.75
C GLY A 80 1.75 -20.74 -23.36
N CYS A 81 1.41 -21.15 -24.58
CA CYS A 81 1.99 -22.28 -25.34
C CYS A 81 3.45 -22.08 -25.81
N PHE A 82 4.28 -21.43 -25.00
CA PHE A 82 5.72 -21.29 -25.22
C PHE A 82 6.45 -21.84 -24.00
N ARG A 83 7.67 -22.37 -24.22
CA ARG A 83 8.47 -23.09 -23.22
C ARG A 83 8.41 -22.39 -21.84
N PRO A 84 8.13 -23.10 -20.74
CA PRO A 84 8.05 -22.50 -19.42
C PRO A 84 9.40 -21.88 -19.06
N THR A 85 9.45 -20.56 -18.96
CA THR A 85 10.63 -19.85 -18.45
C THR A 85 10.68 -20.04 -16.95
N LYS A 86 11.73 -20.72 -16.46
CA LYS A 86 11.94 -21.06 -15.04
C LYS A 86 12.17 -19.84 -14.13
N TYR A 87 12.38 -18.65 -14.68
CA TYR A 87 12.87 -17.47 -13.96
C TYR A 87 11.99 -16.24 -14.21
N ALA A 88 11.93 -15.35 -13.24
CA ALA A 88 11.38 -14.01 -13.44
C ALA A 88 12.31 -13.20 -14.35
N TYR A 89 11.75 -12.48 -15.31
CA TYR A 89 12.49 -11.57 -16.16
C TYR A 89 12.02 -10.13 -15.93
N LEU A 90 12.98 -9.22 -15.97
CA LEU A 90 12.76 -7.78 -16.00
C LEU A 90 12.82 -7.32 -17.46
N GLU A 91 11.70 -6.80 -17.96
CA GLU A 91 11.56 -6.25 -19.30
C GLU A 91 11.55 -4.72 -19.23
N ILE A 92 12.47 -4.08 -19.94
CA ILE A 92 12.58 -2.62 -20.00
C ILE A 92 12.40 -2.22 -21.45
N THR A 93 11.30 -1.51 -21.72
CA THR A 93 10.95 -1.05 -23.06
C THR A 93 11.07 0.46 -23.16
N VAL A 94 11.84 0.93 -24.13
CA VAL A 94 12.12 2.36 -24.32
C VAL A 94 11.25 2.92 -25.44
N TYR A 95 10.60 4.05 -25.15
CA TYR A 95 9.79 4.79 -26.12
C TYR A 95 10.30 6.23 -26.25
N THR A 96 10.25 6.78 -27.48
CA THR A 96 10.36 8.23 -27.71
C THR A 96 8.98 8.86 -27.88
N ARG A 97 8.87 10.11 -27.43
CA ARG A 97 7.72 10.98 -27.69
C ARG A 97 8.17 12.21 -28.47
N GLN A 98 7.72 12.32 -29.72
CA GLN A 98 7.94 13.54 -30.50
C GLN A 98 7.02 14.65 -29.99
N ASN A 99 7.60 15.72 -29.45
CA ASN A 99 6.88 16.96 -29.21
C ASN A 99 6.84 17.75 -30.52
N LYS A 100 5.71 17.71 -31.23
CA LYS A 100 5.47 18.66 -32.31
C LYS A 100 5.12 20.01 -31.68
N SER A 101 6.09 20.91 -31.56
CA SER A 101 5.80 22.32 -31.25
C SER A 101 5.25 22.98 -32.52
N GLY A 102 3.96 23.33 -32.53
CA GLY A 102 3.39 24.21 -33.55
C GLY A 102 2.03 23.76 -34.09
N LEU A 103 1.04 24.61 -33.85
CA LEU A 103 -0.35 24.64 -34.34
C LEU A 103 -1.35 23.59 -33.80
N VAL A 104 -2.31 24.13 -33.07
CA VAL A 104 -3.59 23.52 -32.69
C VAL A 104 -4.42 23.23 -33.95
N ASN A 105 -4.76 21.96 -34.19
CA ASN A 105 -6.14 21.55 -34.51
C ASN A 105 -6.29 20.03 -34.61
N ARG A 106 -7.39 19.54 -34.03
CA ARG A 106 -8.06 18.22 -34.21
C ARG A 106 -7.22 16.93 -34.06
N GLY A 107 -7.44 16.24 -32.94
CA GLY A 107 -7.48 14.77 -32.88
C GLY A 107 -6.17 13.99 -33.08
N SER A 108 -5.01 14.59 -32.83
CA SER A 108 -3.73 13.90 -33.02
C SER A 108 -3.44 12.92 -31.87
N SER A 109 -3.55 11.62 -32.16
CA SER A 109 -3.08 10.55 -31.28
C SER A 109 -1.60 10.77 -30.93
N ASN A 110 -1.31 10.95 -29.64
CA ASN A 110 0.04 10.99 -29.09
C ASN A 110 0.75 9.64 -29.36
N ARG A 111 1.38 9.49 -30.53
CA ARG A 111 1.99 8.22 -30.93
C ARG A 111 3.34 8.04 -30.22
N LYS A 112 3.39 7.14 -29.24
CA LYS A 112 4.65 6.67 -28.62
C LYS A 112 5.39 5.82 -29.65
N HIS A 113 6.65 6.13 -29.92
CA HIS A 113 7.48 5.37 -30.86
C HIS A 113 8.40 4.42 -30.08
N HIS A 114 8.27 3.12 -30.32
CA HIS A 114 9.12 2.09 -29.72
C HIS A 114 10.55 2.18 -30.29
N ILE A 115 11.55 2.26 -29.41
CA ILE A 115 12.97 2.26 -29.77
C ILE A 115 13.53 0.84 -29.68
N GLY A 116 13.19 0.13 -28.61
CA GLY A 116 13.56 -1.27 -28.40
C GLY A 116 13.35 -1.72 -26.96
N THR A 117 13.67 -2.98 -26.71
CA THR A 117 13.37 -3.67 -25.45
C THR A 117 14.58 -4.46 -24.99
N VAL A 118 14.90 -4.33 -23.70
CA VAL A 118 15.92 -5.12 -22.99
C VAL A 118 15.21 -6.11 -22.08
N ARG A 119 15.71 -7.34 -22.04
CA ARG A 119 15.24 -8.37 -21.11
C ARG A 119 16.41 -8.87 -20.28
N LEU A 120 16.22 -8.86 -18.97
CA LEU A 120 17.19 -9.29 -17.98
C LEU A 120 16.58 -10.46 -17.20
N GLU A 121 17.29 -11.57 -17.13
CA GLU A 121 16.91 -12.66 -16.24
C GLU A 121 17.29 -12.27 -14.82
N VAL A 122 16.32 -12.37 -13.90
CA VAL A 122 16.51 -12.10 -12.48
C VAL A 122 16.54 -13.44 -11.78
N GLU A 123 17.72 -14.02 -11.66
CA GLU A 123 17.90 -15.20 -10.83
C GLU A 123 17.98 -14.77 -9.35
N PRO A 124 17.26 -15.44 -8.43
CA PRO A 124 17.41 -15.20 -7.00
C PRO A 124 18.74 -15.78 -6.51
N VAL A 125 19.85 -15.15 -6.89
CA VAL A 125 21.16 -15.41 -6.27
C VAL A 125 21.37 -14.31 -5.25
N LEU A 126 20.83 -14.48 -4.03
CA LEU A 126 21.29 -13.69 -2.91
C LEU A 126 22.74 -14.09 -2.62
N GLY A 127 23.62 -13.10 -2.40
CA GLY A 127 25.02 -13.36 -2.09
C GLY A 127 25.14 -14.14 -0.77
N ALA A 128 26.24 -14.86 -0.59
CA ALA A 128 26.51 -15.60 0.65
C ALA A 128 26.26 -14.71 1.89
N GLY A 129 25.31 -15.13 2.74
CA GLY A 129 24.93 -14.41 3.96
C GLY A 129 23.88 -13.30 3.78
N GLY A 130 23.05 -13.32 2.73
CA GLY A 130 21.98 -12.33 2.55
C GLY A 130 22.51 -10.94 2.19
N LYS A 131 23.55 -10.89 1.35
CA LYS A 131 24.11 -9.63 0.88
C LYS A 131 23.39 -9.16 -0.39
N PRO A 132 23.20 -7.84 -0.57
CA PRO A 132 22.76 -7.27 -1.83
C PRO A 132 23.62 -7.73 -3.00
N VAL A 133 22.99 -8.07 -4.12
CA VAL A 133 23.65 -8.51 -5.36
C VAL A 133 23.38 -7.53 -6.48
N LEU A 134 24.46 -7.10 -7.12
CA LEU A 134 24.40 -6.30 -8.33
C LEU A 134 24.22 -7.25 -9.52
N VAL A 135 22.99 -7.38 -10.01
CA VAL A 135 22.66 -8.26 -11.15
C VAL A 135 23.25 -7.71 -12.43
N HIS A 136 23.13 -6.40 -12.66
CA HIS A 136 23.68 -5.75 -13.83
C HIS A 136 24.11 -4.32 -13.54
N LYS A 137 25.18 -3.88 -14.18
CA LYS A 137 25.57 -2.47 -14.26
C LYS A 137 26.29 -2.23 -15.60
N GLY A 138 25.67 -1.44 -16.47
CA GLY A 138 26.29 -1.07 -17.73
C GLY A 138 25.28 -0.84 -18.85
N TRP A 139 25.80 -0.80 -20.07
CA TRP A 139 25.06 -0.46 -21.29
C TRP A 139 24.49 -1.68 -22.00
N PHE A 140 23.26 -1.54 -22.50
CA PHE A 140 22.60 -2.46 -23.42
C PHE A 140 22.36 -1.79 -24.76
N SER A 141 22.72 -2.45 -25.86
CA SER A 141 22.37 -1.94 -27.19
C SER A 141 20.90 -2.20 -27.51
N ILE A 142 20.22 -1.15 -27.96
CA ILE A 142 18.78 -1.10 -28.25
C ILE A 142 18.56 -0.60 -29.69
N GLY A 143 17.72 -1.31 -30.46
CA GLY A 143 17.20 -0.81 -31.74
C GLY A 143 18.12 -0.98 -32.96
N GLY A 144 19.16 -1.82 -32.89
CA GLY A 144 20.01 -2.14 -34.04
C GLY A 144 19.43 -3.23 -34.95
N ARG A 145 18.94 -2.87 -36.15
CA ARG A 145 18.89 -3.82 -37.29
C ARG A 145 20.27 -3.89 -37.92
N LYS A 146 20.66 -5.06 -38.48
CA LYS A 146 21.94 -5.26 -39.20
C LYS A 146 22.24 -4.05 -40.11
N GLY A 147 23.24 -3.24 -39.75
CA GLY A 147 23.72 -2.10 -40.53
C GLY A 147 23.23 -0.69 -40.13
N LYS A 148 22.48 -0.49 -39.04
CA LYS A 148 22.20 0.86 -38.48
C LYS A 148 22.70 1.00 -37.05
N VAL A 149 23.24 2.19 -36.72
CA VAL A 149 23.67 2.57 -35.36
C VAL A 149 22.43 2.65 -34.47
N GLY A 150 22.31 1.69 -33.54
CA GLY A 150 21.27 1.69 -32.50
C GLY A 150 21.54 2.72 -31.40
N GLY A 151 20.63 2.84 -30.44
CA GLY A 151 20.90 3.53 -29.18
C GLY A 151 21.46 2.55 -28.15
N ASP A 152 22.08 3.04 -27.09
CA ASP A 152 22.48 2.24 -25.93
C ASP A 152 21.73 2.73 -24.68
N LEU A 153 21.25 1.80 -23.85
CA LEU A 153 20.61 2.08 -22.56
C LEU A 153 21.52 1.64 -21.42
N HIS A 154 21.98 2.60 -20.63
CA HIS A 154 22.62 2.33 -19.35
C HIS A 154 21.56 2.05 -18.29
N LEU A 155 21.80 1.04 -17.47
CA LEU A 155 21.00 0.76 -16.29
C LEU A 155 21.81 0.00 -15.24
N GLN A 156 21.35 0.10 -14.00
CA GLN A 156 21.83 -0.68 -12.87
C GLN A 156 20.65 -1.45 -12.28
N VAL A 157 20.81 -2.77 -12.09
CA VAL A 157 19.83 -3.62 -11.41
C VAL A 157 20.48 -4.23 -10.18
N LYS A 158 19.87 -4.02 -9.03
CA LYS A 158 20.32 -4.51 -7.74
C LYS A 158 19.17 -5.30 -7.09
N VAL A 159 19.51 -6.41 -6.47
CA VAL A 159 18.58 -7.26 -5.72
C VAL A 159 19.07 -7.34 -4.28
N GLU A 160 18.17 -7.06 -3.33
CA GLU A 160 18.49 -7.02 -1.90
C GLU A 160 17.48 -7.85 -1.12
N PRO A 161 17.89 -8.55 -0.05
CA PRO A 161 16.93 -9.22 0.80
C PRO A 161 16.05 -8.19 1.52
N ASP A 162 14.78 -8.51 1.61
CA ASP A 162 13.76 -7.67 2.22
C ASP A 162 12.81 -8.50 3.08
N PRO A 163 13.29 -9.27 4.07
CA PRO A 163 12.46 -10.19 4.84
C PRO A 163 11.28 -9.47 5.51
N ARG A 164 10.12 -10.13 5.55
CA ARG A 164 8.87 -9.54 6.05
C ARG A 164 8.15 -10.45 7.03
N TYR A 165 7.58 -9.88 8.08
CA TYR A 165 6.57 -10.55 8.87
C TYR A 165 5.21 -10.44 8.17
N ILE A 166 4.47 -11.54 8.11
CA ILE A 166 3.11 -11.56 7.57
C ILE A 166 2.15 -11.87 8.71
N PHE A 167 1.21 -10.98 8.96
CA PHE A 167 0.13 -11.17 9.92
C PHE A 167 -1.20 -11.29 9.20
N ARG A 168 -2.12 -12.05 9.78
CA ARG A 168 -3.49 -12.21 9.27
C ARG A 168 -4.46 -12.14 10.43
N PHE A 169 -5.49 -11.32 10.27
CA PHE A 169 -6.65 -11.33 11.17
C PHE A 169 -7.50 -12.54 10.82
N GLU A 170 -7.84 -13.36 11.81
CA GLU A 170 -8.60 -14.58 11.57
C GLU A 170 -10.06 -14.32 11.20
N ASP A 171 -10.59 -13.16 11.56
CA ASP A 171 -11.94 -12.70 11.24
C ASP A 171 -11.97 -11.17 11.06
N ALA A 172 -13.14 -10.60 10.83
CA ALA A 172 -13.35 -9.16 10.74
C ALA A 172 -12.93 -8.45 12.04
N THR A 173 -12.22 -7.33 11.93
CA THR A 173 -11.72 -6.51 13.06
C THR A 173 -12.78 -6.22 14.13
N VAL A 174 -14.02 -5.95 13.72
CA VAL A 174 -15.16 -5.64 14.63
C VAL A 174 -15.56 -6.83 15.52
N LEU A 175 -15.18 -8.05 15.16
CA LEU A 175 -15.50 -9.27 15.90
C LEU A 175 -14.50 -9.58 17.01
N SER A 176 -13.45 -8.75 17.17
CA SER A 176 -12.34 -8.97 18.11
C SER A 176 -11.57 -10.26 17.80
N PRO A 177 -10.99 -10.39 16.59
CA PRO A 177 -10.32 -11.62 16.16
C PRO A 177 -8.96 -11.84 16.82
N GLN A 178 -8.44 -13.05 16.72
CA GLN A 178 -7.01 -13.27 16.89
C GLN A 178 -6.25 -12.79 15.65
N VAL A 179 -4.99 -12.40 15.86
CA VAL A 179 -4.04 -12.08 14.81
C VAL A 179 -2.95 -13.13 14.83
N VAL A 180 -2.79 -13.82 13.70
CA VAL A 180 -1.82 -14.89 13.53
C VAL A 180 -0.67 -14.42 12.65
N GLN A 181 0.55 -14.79 13.01
CA GLN A 181 1.71 -14.72 12.13
C GLN A 181 1.70 -15.92 11.17
N LEU A 182 1.94 -15.65 9.89
CA LEU A 182 2.09 -16.64 8.83
C LEU A 182 3.57 -16.80 8.49
N HIS A 183 4.05 -18.04 8.48
CA HIS A 183 5.38 -18.38 8.01
C HIS A 183 5.32 -19.69 7.20
N GLY A 184 5.28 -19.58 5.87
CA GLY A 184 5.09 -20.73 4.99
C GLY A 184 3.75 -21.43 5.26
N ARG A 185 3.79 -22.65 5.82
CA ARG A 185 2.58 -23.40 6.21
C ARG A 185 2.25 -23.27 7.70
N ILE A 186 3.10 -22.62 8.47
CA ILE A 186 2.95 -22.45 9.91
C ILE A 186 2.09 -21.22 10.17
N VAL A 187 1.10 -21.38 11.04
CA VAL A 187 0.19 -20.34 11.50
C VAL A 187 0.30 -20.29 13.02
N GLN A 188 0.70 -19.15 13.57
CA GLN A 188 0.92 -18.98 15.00
C GLN A 188 0.16 -17.76 15.52
N PRO A 189 -0.70 -17.88 16.55
CA PRO A 189 -1.30 -16.72 17.18
C PRO A 189 -0.21 -15.88 17.86
N ILE A 190 -0.30 -14.56 17.69
CA ILE A 190 0.70 -13.63 18.25
C ILE A 190 0.08 -12.42 18.94
N PHE A 191 -1.10 -12.00 18.49
CA PHE A 191 -1.88 -10.98 19.19
C PHE A 191 -3.34 -11.37 19.29
N SER A 192 -4.04 -10.75 20.24
CA SER A 192 -5.50 -10.68 20.24
C SER A 192 -5.96 -9.24 20.01
N CYS A 193 -6.96 -9.08 19.14
CA CYS A 193 -7.56 -7.79 18.85
C CYS A 193 -8.87 -7.66 19.64
N ARG A 194 -9.04 -6.56 20.37
CA ARG A 194 -10.28 -6.24 21.09
C ARG A 194 -10.90 -4.98 20.53
N PHE A 195 -12.04 -5.11 19.89
CA PHE A 195 -12.85 -4.00 19.40
C PHE A 195 -13.88 -3.58 20.44
N SER A 196 -14.09 -2.27 20.58
CA SER A 196 -15.14 -1.67 21.41
C SER A 196 -15.70 -0.43 20.74
N ALA A 197 -16.99 -0.15 20.94
CA ALA A 197 -17.64 1.09 20.51
C ALA A 197 -18.35 1.73 21.71
N SER A 198 -18.09 3.01 21.98
CA SER A 198 -18.80 3.77 23.01
C SER A 198 -19.92 4.61 22.40
N PRO A 199 -21.13 4.62 22.98
CA PRO A 199 -22.10 5.68 22.75
C PRO A 199 -21.50 7.02 23.19
N ALA A 200 -21.74 8.07 22.42
CA ALA A 200 -21.22 9.40 22.70
C ALA A 200 -22.04 10.08 23.79
N ASP A 201 -21.81 9.74 25.05
CA ASP A 201 -22.18 10.62 26.16
C ASP A 201 -20.92 11.14 26.84
N GLY A 202 -20.66 12.42 26.61
CA GLY A 202 -19.48 13.13 27.06
C GLY A 202 -19.51 13.35 28.56
N THR A 203 -18.84 12.49 29.31
CA THR A 203 -18.25 12.85 30.61
C THR A 203 -16.90 12.16 30.75
N ASN A 204 -15.93 12.92 31.24
CA ASN A 204 -14.51 12.58 31.36
C ASN A 204 -14.20 11.17 31.90
N GLY A 205 -13.13 10.60 31.33
CA GLY A 205 -12.18 9.77 32.07
C GLY A 205 -12.31 8.26 31.83
N PHE A 206 -11.33 7.70 31.11
CA PHE A 206 -10.68 6.38 31.32
C PHE A 206 -11.44 5.19 31.94
N LEU A 207 -12.77 5.09 31.84
CA LEU A 207 -13.54 3.96 32.36
C LEU A 207 -13.94 3.03 31.21
N TRP A 208 -13.28 1.88 31.15
CA TRP A 208 -13.32 0.90 30.07
C TRP A 208 -14.19 -0.29 30.50
N GLY A 209 -15.26 -0.59 29.75
CA GLY A 209 -16.11 -1.77 30.00
C GLY A 209 -16.02 -2.80 28.87
N PRO A 210 -16.03 -4.12 29.14
CA PRO A 210 -16.26 -5.15 28.12
C PRO A 210 -17.69 -5.07 27.61
N VAL A 211 -17.86 -5.09 26.28
CA VAL A 211 -19.15 -5.45 25.68
C VAL A 211 -19.14 -6.98 25.53
N GLU A 212 -19.57 -7.69 26.56
CA GLU A 212 -19.85 -9.13 26.49
C GLU A 212 -21.30 -9.36 26.05
N GLY A 213 -21.50 -10.31 25.14
CA GLY A 213 -22.80 -10.88 24.79
C GLY A 213 -23.43 -10.35 23.49
N ASP A 214 -23.61 -11.28 22.53
CA ASP A 214 -24.59 -11.41 21.41
C ASP A 214 -25.08 -10.19 20.60
N GLN A 215 -24.59 -8.97 20.85
CA GLN A 215 -25.02 -7.73 20.20
C GLN A 215 -24.08 -7.27 19.08
N LYS A 216 -23.05 -8.06 18.74
CA LYS A 216 -22.01 -7.72 17.74
C LYS A 216 -22.60 -7.43 16.35
N HIS A 217 -23.68 -8.12 15.97
CA HIS A 217 -24.35 -7.93 14.68
C HIS A 217 -25.34 -6.74 14.68
N THR A 218 -25.92 -6.41 15.83
CA THR A 218 -26.96 -5.37 15.95
C THR A 218 -26.38 -3.96 15.91
N ILE A 219 -25.17 -3.73 16.44
CA ILE A 219 -24.55 -2.39 16.49
C ILE A 219 -24.34 -1.80 15.08
N MET A 220 -23.94 -2.60 14.09
CA MET A 220 -23.79 -2.10 12.71
C MET A 220 -25.12 -1.82 12.01
N GLN A 221 -26.21 -2.47 12.42
CA GLN A 221 -27.54 -2.29 11.83
C GLN A 221 -28.33 -1.16 12.49
N SER A 222 -28.13 -0.86 13.78
CA SER A 222 -28.84 0.21 14.49
C SER A 222 -28.14 1.57 14.42
N SER A 223 -26.85 1.62 14.06
CA SER A 223 -26.02 2.83 14.08
C SER A 223 -26.06 3.60 12.75
N HIS A 224 -27.26 3.82 12.21
CA HIS A 224 -27.44 4.69 11.04
C HIS A 224 -27.02 6.14 11.33
N ASP A 225 -27.05 6.56 12.59
CA ASP A 225 -26.87 7.96 12.92
C ASP A 225 -25.46 8.34 13.39
N ILE A 226 -24.67 7.42 13.97
CA ILE A 226 -23.41 7.81 14.61
C ILE A 226 -22.34 6.70 14.59
N ARG A 227 -21.29 6.87 13.76
CA ARG A 227 -20.03 6.10 13.81
C ARG A 227 -19.03 6.83 14.71
N LYS A 228 -19.30 6.84 16.01
CA LYS A 228 -18.46 7.48 17.05
C LYS A 228 -17.82 6.42 17.96
N GLY A 229 -16.68 6.79 18.56
CA GLY A 229 -16.13 6.08 19.71
C GLY A 229 -15.61 4.66 19.43
N TRP A 230 -15.29 4.32 18.18
CA TRP A 230 -14.69 3.02 17.89
C TRP A 230 -13.24 2.98 18.37
N LYS A 231 -12.86 1.84 18.93
CA LYS A 231 -11.52 1.59 19.43
C LYS A 231 -11.15 0.14 19.25
N VAL A 232 -9.88 -0.08 18.90
CA VAL A 232 -9.23 -1.38 18.83
C VAL A 232 -8.03 -1.35 19.75
N VAL A 233 -7.87 -2.40 20.55
CA VAL A 233 -6.70 -2.60 21.40
C VAL A 233 -6.08 -3.94 21.03
N ILE A 234 -4.78 -3.91 20.77
CA ILE A 234 -3.99 -5.10 20.46
C ILE A 234 -3.33 -5.54 21.76
N HIS A 235 -3.55 -6.80 22.13
CA HIS A 235 -2.90 -7.42 23.29
C HIS A 235 -1.93 -8.48 22.81
N ASP A 236 -0.83 -8.63 23.53
CA ASP A 236 0.09 -9.75 23.37
C ASP A 236 -0.54 -11.06 23.89
N LEU A 237 0.24 -12.15 23.87
CA LEU A 237 -0.20 -13.45 24.39
C LEU A 237 -0.33 -13.49 25.92
N SER A 238 0.24 -12.52 26.65
CA SER A 238 0.07 -12.39 28.10
C SER A 238 -1.25 -11.68 28.47
N GLY A 239 -1.92 -11.06 27.50
CA GLY A 239 -3.09 -10.22 27.70
C GLY A 239 -2.77 -8.76 28.01
N SER A 240 -1.51 -8.35 27.90
CA SER A 240 -1.05 -6.98 28.08
C SER A 240 -1.36 -6.15 26.83
N ALA A 241 -1.91 -4.95 27.01
CA ALA A 241 -2.20 -4.04 25.90
C ALA A 241 -0.91 -3.42 25.36
N VAL A 242 -0.55 -3.75 24.11
CA VAL A 242 0.72 -3.40 23.48
C VAL A 242 0.60 -2.39 22.34
N ALA A 243 -0.61 -2.15 21.84
CA ALA A 243 -0.93 -1.05 20.92
C ALA A 243 -2.43 -0.77 20.94
N ALA A 244 -2.83 0.43 20.53
CA ALA A 244 -4.23 0.75 20.35
C ALA A 244 -4.47 1.69 19.17
N ALA A 245 -5.67 1.66 18.63
CA ALA A 245 -6.19 2.64 17.69
C ALA A 245 -7.56 3.10 18.18
N PHE A 246 -7.77 4.40 18.31
CA PHE A 246 -9.06 4.94 18.70
C PHE A 246 -9.50 6.05 17.76
N MET A 247 -10.80 6.14 17.53
CA MET A 247 -11.39 7.18 16.71
C MET A 247 -11.31 8.51 17.44
N SER A 248 -10.36 9.37 17.04
CA SER A 248 -10.16 10.70 17.60
C SER A 248 -11.11 11.73 16.99
N THR A 249 -11.44 11.57 15.70
CA THR A 249 -12.40 12.42 15.00
C THR A 249 -13.50 11.53 14.42
N PRO A 250 -14.77 11.78 14.76
CA PRO A 250 -15.86 10.89 14.36
C PRO A 250 -16.17 10.98 12.88
N PHE A 251 -16.66 9.88 12.32
CA PHE A 251 -17.01 9.80 10.91
C PHE A 251 -18.46 10.26 10.75
N VAL A 252 -18.63 11.49 10.28
CA VAL A 252 -19.94 12.14 10.12
C VAL A 252 -20.14 12.62 8.68
N PRO A 253 -21.38 12.60 8.17
CA PRO A 253 -21.66 13.12 6.85
C PRO A 253 -21.37 14.62 6.80
N SER A 254 -20.76 15.08 5.72
CA SER A 254 -20.59 16.53 5.48
C SER A 254 -21.93 17.16 5.07
N THR A 255 -22.13 18.44 5.37
CA THR A 255 -23.38 19.15 5.11
C THR A 255 -23.84 18.97 3.67
N GLY A 256 -25.06 18.46 3.46
CA GLY A 256 -25.64 18.22 2.13
C GLY A 256 -25.13 16.97 1.41
N LEU A 257 -24.23 16.18 2.02
CA LEU A 257 -23.73 14.92 1.50
C LEU A 257 -24.08 13.75 2.43
N ASP A 258 -24.16 12.55 1.87
CA ASP A 258 -24.38 11.31 2.61
C ASP A 258 -23.07 10.56 2.89
N ARG A 259 -21.96 11.30 2.99
CA ARG A 259 -20.61 10.73 3.11
C ARG A 259 -19.69 11.63 3.89
N VAL A 260 -18.66 11.02 4.46
CA VAL A 260 -17.49 11.70 5.02
C VAL A 260 -16.70 12.30 3.86
N SER A 261 -16.51 13.62 3.85
CA SER A 261 -15.81 14.32 2.76
C SER A 261 -14.45 14.81 3.21
N ARG A 262 -13.60 15.22 2.26
CA ARG A 262 -12.24 15.70 2.54
C ARG A 262 -12.21 16.94 3.44
N SER A 263 -13.27 17.77 3.44
CA SER A 263 -13.34 18.95 4.31
C SER A 263 -13.68 18.63 5.77
N ASN A 264 -14.15 17.41 6.05
CA ASN A 264 -14.43 16.93 7.39
C ASN A 264 -14.09 15.43 7.50
N PRO A 265 -12.79 15.08 7.47
CA PRO A 265 -12.36 13.69 7.51
C PRO A 265 -12.60 13.08 8.91
N GLY A 266 -12.96 11.80 8.93
CA GLY A 266 -12.87 11.01 10.16
C GLY A 266 -11.42 10.67 10.45
N ALA A 267 -11.06 10.43 11.70
CA ALA A 267 -9.68 10.12 12.06
C ALA A 267 -9.55 9.10 13.20
N PHE A 268 -8.52 8.26 13.08
CA PHE A 268 -8.02 7.41 14.15
C PHE A 268 -6.66 7.93 14.64
N LEU A 269 -6.46 7.89 15.96
CA LEU A 269 -5.15 8.06 16.58
C LEU A 269 -4.61 6.69 16.95
N ILE A 270 -3.40 6.40 16.49
CA ILE A 270 -2.66 5.18 16.80
C ILE A 270 -1.76 5.47 17.99
N LEU A 271 -1.82 4.59 18.99
CA LEU A 271 -1.16 4.75 20.27
C LEU A 271 -0.21 3.59 20.53
N ARG A 272 0.92 3.91 21.16
CA ARG A 272 1.86 2.95 21.77
C ARG A 272 1.85 3.11 23.29
N PRO A 273 2.02 2.03 24.07
CA PRO A 273 2.21 2.14 25.51
C PRO A 273 3.54 2.84 25.81
N ASP A 274 3.59 3.62 26.88
CA ASP A 274 4.84 4.15 27.41
C ASP A 274 5.66 3.02 28.03
N LEU A 275 6.91 2.89 27.57
CA LEU A 275 7.86 1.93 28.12
C LEU A 275 8.65 2.51 29.30
N ALA A 276 8.50 3.81 29.60
CA ALA A 276 9.21 4.50 30.66
C ALA A 276 8.58 4.29 32.05
N GLY A 277 8.39 3.02 32.45
CA GLY A 277 8.43 2.51 33.84
C GLY A 277 7.62 3.18 34.96
N LEU A 278 6.79 4.19 34.71
CA LEU A 278 5.99 4.86 35.74
C LEU A 278 4.65 4.12 35.92
N PRO A 279 4.19 3.93 37.18
CA PRO A 279 2.94 3.24 37.46
C PRO A 279 1.75 4.06 36.94
N GLY A 280 1.11 3.52 35.89
CA GLY A 280 0.01 4.13 35.16
C GLY A 280 0.36 4.17 33.68
N SER A 281 -0.15 3.23 32.89
CA SER A 281 0.14 3.11 31.46
C SER A 281 -0.24 4.39 30.70
N SER A 282 0.70 5.32 30.56
CA SER A 282 0.58 6.49 29.70
C SER A 282 0.58 5.99 28.26
N TRP A 283 -0.48 6.29 27.51
CA TRP A 283 -0.51 6.01 26.08
C TRP A 283 0.11 7.19 25.34
N HIS A 284 1.02 6.90 24.41
CA HIS A 284 1.68 7.91 23.58
C HIS A 284 1.14 7.87 22.16
N PRO A 285 0.73 9.02 21.58
CA PRO A 285 0.35 9.10 20.18
C PRO A 285 1.55 8.80 19.28
N TRP A 286 1.34 7.94 18.30
CA TRP A 286 2.35 7.59 17.29
C TRP A 286 1.99 8.17 15.93
N ALA A 287 0.73 8.00 15.50
CA ALA A 287 0.30 8.48 14.19
C ALA A 287 -1.20 8.81 14.18
N ARG A 288 -1.59 9.71 13.28
CA ARG A 288 -2.97 10.04 12.96
C ARG A 288 -3.31 9.50 11.57
N LEU A 289 -4.37 8.70 11.47
CA LEU A 289 -4.91 8.20 10.20
C LEU A 289 -6.23 8.92 9.92
N GLU A 290 -6.24 9.80 8.93
CA GLU A 290 -7.45 10.45 8.43
C GLU A 290 -8.06 9.64 7.28
N ALA A 291 -9.38 9.73 7.14
CA ALA A 291 -10.12 9.01 6.13
C ALA A 291 -11.37 9.77 5.66
N TRP A 292 -11.61 9.74 4.35
CA TRP A 292 -12.79 10.34 3.72
C TRP A 292 -13.14 9.60 2.41
N ARG A 293 -14.34 9.82 1.88
CA ARG A 293 -14.82 9.21 0.63
C ARG A 293 -14.86 10.25 -0.49
N GLU A 294 -14.26 9.92 -1.62
CA GLU A 294 -14.29 10.74 -2.84
C GLU A 294 -14.93 9.99 -4.01
N SER A 295 -15.59 10.74 -4.88
CA SER A 295 -15.96 10.26 -6.22
C SER A 295 -14.79 10.53 -7.15
N THR A 296 -14.21 9.47 -7.70
CA THR A 296 -13.22 9.60 -8.78
C THR A 296 -13.93 9.83 -10.12
N SER A 297 -13.24 10.32 -11.15
CA SER A 297 -13.86 10.58 -12.46
C SER A 297 -14.50 9.32 -13.04
N GLY A 298 -15.84 9.31 -13.11
CA GLY A 298 -16.65 8.15 -13.51
C GLY A 298 -17.64 7.73 -12.42
N SER A 299 -18.20 6.51 -12.51
CA SER A 299 -19.08 5.92 -11.49
C SER A 299 -18.33 5.20 -10.36
N HIS A 300 -17.03 5.48 -10.19
CA HIS A 300 -16.18 4.82 -9.21
C HIS A 300 -15.95 5.70 -7.97
N GLU A 301 -16.26 5.17 -6.80
CA GLU A 301 -15.98 5.81 -5.52
C GLU A 301 -14.78 5.16 -4.84
N ALA A 302 -14.03 5.96 -4.08
CA ALA A 302 -12.88 5.49 -3.32
C ALA A 302 -12.87 6.10 -1.91
N VAL A 303 -12.32 5.35 -0.96
CA VAL A 303 -11.97 5.85 0.38
C VAL A 303 -10.52 6.27 0.35
N CYS A 304 -10.27 7.57 0.53
CA CYS A 304 -8.94 8.13 0.65
C CYS A 304 -8.51 8.13 2.12
N LEU A 305 -7.25 7.79 2.33
CA LEU A 305 -6.60 7.62 3.62
C LEU A 305 -5.34 8.48 3.63
N ARG A 306 -5.12 9.20 4.73
CA ARG A 306 -3.89 9.97 4.96
C ARG A 306 -3.31 9.62 6.32
N LEU A 307 -2.09 9.11 6.34
CA LEU A 307 -1.34 8.81 7.54
C LEU A 307 -0.34 9.93 7.81
N GLN A 308 -0.40 10.47 9.02
CA GLN A 308 0.53 11.47 9.55
C GLN A 308 1.26 10.88 10.75
N LEU A 309 2.59 10.89 10.70
CA LEU A 309 3.41 10.56 11.86
C LEU A 309 3.45 11.75 12.80
N LEU A 310 3.16 11.52 14.08
CA LEU A 310 3.16 12.57 15.10
C LEU A 310 4.54 12.62 15.74
N LEU A 311 5.14 13.81 15.78
CA LEU A 311 6.41 14.06 16.45
C LEU A 311 6.12 14.67 17.82
N ASP A 312 6.95 14.34 18.81
CA ASP A 312 6.75 14.83 20.18
C ASP A 312 6.69 16.36 20.21
N GLY A 313 5.51 16.90 20.53
CA GLY A 313 5.25 18.34 20.63
C GLY A 313 4.66 19.03 19.38
N ASP A 314 4.39 18.30 18.29
CA ASP A 314 3.75 18.83 17.09
C ASP A 314 2.42 18.11 16.77
N GLU A 315 1.32 18.87 16.82
CA GLU A 315 -0.03 18.39 16.50
C GLU A 315 -0.24 18.17 14.99
N THR A 316 0.59 18.77 14.13
CA THR A 316 0.37 18.78 12.68
C THR A 316 1.00 17.61 11.94
N GLY A 317 2.02 16.97 12.53
CA GLY A 317 2.64 15.73 12.04
C GLY A 317 3.23 15.79 10.62
N VAL A 318 3.97 14.75 10.23
CA VAL A 318 4.52 14.62 8.88
C VAL A 318 3.69 13.61 8.09
N VAL A 319 3.17 14.00 6.92
CA VAL A 319 2.42 13.08 6.05
C VAL A 319 3.36 11.99 5.56
N LEU A 320 3.10 10.76 5.99
CA LEU A 320 3.90 9.58 5.66
C LEU A 320 3.34 8.86 4.44
N SER A 321 2.01 8.86 4.26
CA SER A 321 1.35 8.20 3.13
C SER A 321 -0.05 8.77 2.90
N GLU A 322 -0.42 9.03 1.65
CA GLU A 322 -1.79 9.40 1.23
C GLU A 322 -2.18 8.56 0.01
N MET A 323 -3.30 7.84 0.09
CA MET A 323 -3.76 6.95 -0.99
C MET A 323 -5.26 6.75 -0.97
N CYS A 324 -5.82 6.31 -2.09
CA CYS A 324 -7.25 6.01 -2.20
C CYS A 324 -7.48 4.54 -2.56
N ILE A 325 -8.41 3.90 -1.84
CA ILE A 325 -8.81 2.52 -2.00
C ILE A 325 -10.19 2.48 -2.67
N GLU A 326 -10.33 1.77 -3.78
CA GLU A 326 -11.62 1.64 -4.46
C GLU A 326 -12.66 0.99 -3.54
N CYS A 327 -13.84 1.62 -3.43
CA CYS A 327 -14.91 1.12 -2.57
C CYS A 327 -15.36 -0.28 -2.97
N ASP A 328 -15.48 -0.59 -4.27
CA ASP A 328 -16.05 -1.88 -4.71
C ASP A 328 -15.06 -3.03 -4.63
N LYS A 329 -13.82 -2.81 -5.08
CA LYS A 329 -12.81 -3.87 -5.18
C LYS A 329 -11.94 -3.98 -3.94
N GLY A 330 -11.88 -2.93 -3.13
CA GLY A 330 -10.88 -2.79 -2.08
C GLY A 330 -9.53 -2.44 -2.69
N GLY A 331 -8.46 -2.75 -1.97
CA GLY A 331 -7.12 -2.39 -2.40
C GLY A 331 -6.07 -2.73 -1.36
N GLU A 332 -4.90 -2.15 -1.54
CA GLU A 332 -3.77 -2.30 -0.63
C GLU A 332 -3.40 -0.93 -0.08
N PHE A 333 -3.36 -0.81 1.24
CA PHE A 333 -2.76 0.33 1.90
C PHE A 333 -1.26 0.08 2.04
N MET A 334 -0.40 0.99 1.61
CA MET A 334 1.07 0.82 1.62
C MET A 334 1.82 2.02 2.19
N ILE A 335 2.85 1.75 2.98
CA ILE A 335 3.83 2.73 3.42
C ILE A 335 5.17 2.35 2.81
N ASP A 336 5.69 3.22 1.97
CA ASP A 336 7.04 3.15 1.39
C ASP A 336 7.70 4.50 1.64
N ILE A 337 8.88 4.49 2.25
CA ILE A 337 9.62 5.72 2.56
C ILE A 337 10.64 5.93 1.45
N ASP A 338 10.47 6.98 0.65
CA ASP A 338 11.41 7.31 -0.42
C ASP A 338 12.82 7.62 0.13
N ASP A 339 13.86 7.25 -0.63
CA ASP A 339 15.28 7.55 -0.37
C ASP A 339 15.63 9.07 -0.38
N THR A 340 14.64 9.96 -0.46
CA THR A 340 14.84 11.39 -0.75
C THR A 340 15.35 12.22 0.43
N SER A 341 15.47 11.66 1.64
CA SER A 341 15.84 12.41 2.85
C SER A 341 17.34 12.50 3.13
N GLY A 342 18.22 11.95 2.28
CA GLY A 342 19.66 12.27 2.28
C GLY A 342 20.46 11.91 3.55
N VAL A 343 19.85 11.26 4.54
CA VAL A 343 20.53 10.81 5.77
C VAL A 343 20.68 9.29 5.73
N GLY A 344 21.72 8.81 5.04
CA GLY A 344 22.49 7.61 5.40
C GLY A 344 21.79 6.27 5.72
N GLY A 345 20.51 6.07 5.40
CA GLY A 345 19.78 4.81 5.62
C GLY A 345 18.74 4.63 4.54
N GLY A 346 18.90 3.57 3.72
CA GLY A 346 18.08 3.34 2.53
C GLY A 346 16.58 3.30 2.84
N GLY A 347 15.83 4.24 2.28
CA GLY A 347 14.38 4.24 2.18
C GLY A 347 13.88 2.99 1.46
N GLY A 348 12.64 2.59 1.72
CA GLY A 348 12.01 1.41 1.15
C GLY A 348 10.75 0.98 1.91
N TYR A 349 10.22 -0.17 1.49
CA TYR A 349 8.99 -0.75 2.03
C TYR A 349 9.00 -0.84 3.56
N VAL A 350 7.93 -0.32 4.16
CA VAL A 350 7.65 -0.40 5.60
C VAL A 350 6.55 -1.41 5.84
N MET A 351 5.33 -1.12 5.39
CA MET A 351 4.18 -1.98 5.58
C MET A 351 3.25 -1.97 4.38
N SER A 352 2.43 -3.00 4.28
CA SER A 352 1.20 -2.95 3.53
C SER A 352 0.11 -3.74 4.24
N CYS A 353 -1.15 -3.37 4.00
CA CYS A 353 -2.27 -4.20 4.38
C CYS A 353 -3.32 -4.24 3.27
N ARG A 354 -3.85 -5.44 3.00
CA ARG A 354 -4.86 -5.64 1.95
C ARG A 354 -6.26 -5.61 2.55
N ILE A 355 -7.12 -4.76 2.00
CA ILE A 355 -8.47 -4.51 2.49
C ILE A 355 -9.48 -4.91 1.42
N GLY A 356 -10.54 -5.60 1.83
CA GLY A 356 -11.65 -5.98 0.95
C GLY A 356 -12.60 -4.80 0.66
N GLY A 357 -13.09 -4.72 -0.57
CA GLY A 357 -14.10 -3.74 -0.95
C GLY A 357 -15.50 -4.09 -0.49
N GLU A 358 -16.40 -3.11 -0.56
CA GLU A 358 -17.85 -3.22 -0.38
C GLU A 358 -18.53 -4.06 -1.48
N GLY A 359 -17.93 -4.17 -2.67
CA GLY A 359 -18.50 -4.77 -3.88
C GLY A 359 -18.67 -6.29 -3.82
N GLY A 360 -18.14 -6.93 -2.78
CA GLY A 360 -18.68 -8.20 -2.32
C GLY A 360 -20.05 -7.95 -1.71
N ARG A 361 -21.10 -7.88 -2.53
CA ARG A 361 -22.49 -7.71 -2.07
C ARG A 361 -22.73 -8.63 -0.88
N TRP A 362 -22.85 -8.06 0.32
CA TRP A 362 -23.11 -8.72 1.61
C TRP A 362 -24.53 -9.32 1.69
N GLN A 363 -24.95 -10.01 0.64
CA GLN A 363 -26.28 -10.61 0.48
C GLN A 363 -26.13 -12.01 -0.13
N GLY A 364 -25.54 -12.92 0.64
CA GLY A 364 -25.46 -14.33 0.25
C GLY A 364 -24.73 -15.18 1.30
N PRO A 365 -25.20 -16.39 1.61
CA PRO A 365 -24.64 -17.26 2.65
C PRO A 365 -23.25 -17.86 2.33
N ASN A 366 -22.62 -17.49 1.21
CA ASN A 366 -21.38 -18.10 0.70
C ASN A 366 -20.28 -17.08 0.35
N ILE A 367 -20.29 -15.90 0.98
CA ILE A 367 -19.32 -14.84 0.68
C ILE A 367 -18.03 -15.08 1.46
N LYS A 368 -16.94 -15.31 0.73
CA LYS A 368 -15.59 -15.40 1.27
C LYS A 368 -15.11 -14.01 1.70
N VAL A 369 -15.14 -13.73 3.00
CA VAL A 369 -14.49 -12.55 3.58
C VAL A 369 -13.01 -12.62 3.23
N ILE A 370 -12.49 -11.59 2.55
CA ILE A 370 -11.05 -11.47 2.33
C ILE A 370 -10.44 -11.09 3.68
N PRO A 371 -9.60 -11.94 4.28
CA PRO A 371 -9.01 -11.63 5.58
C PRO A 371 -8.07 -10.43 5.46
N LEU A 372 -8.04 -9.59 6.50
CA LEU A 372 -7.07 -8.50 6.59
C LEU A 372 -5.68 -9.11 6.79
N VAL A 373 -4.83 -8.94 5.78
CA VAL A 373 -3.43 -9.41 5.79
C VAL A 373 -2.52 -8.19 5.88
N VAL A 374 -1.56 -8.23 6.81
CA VAL A 374 -0.56 -7.19 7.04
C VAL A 374 0.81 -7.76 6.70
N GLN A 375 1.58 -7.06 5.89
CA GLN A 375 2.97 -7.40 5.58
C GLN A 375 3.86 -6.28 6.11
N LEU A 376 4.86 -6.62 6.92
CA LEU A 376 5.70 -5.65 7.63
C LEU A 376 7.18 -5.99 7.42
N ALA A 377 7.98 -5.05 6.92
CA ALA A 377 9.41 -5.26 6.73
C ALA A 377 10.13 -5.38 8.08
N VAL A 378 10.98 -6.41 8.21
CA VAL A 378 11.70 -6.73 9.46
C VAL A 378 12.57 -5.58 9.94
N ARG A 379 13.18 -4.80 9.03
CA ARG A 379 14.04 -3.67 9.38
C ARG A 379 13.33 -2.54 10.15
N HIS A 380 11.99 -2.49 10.11
CA HIS A 380 11.19 -1.51 10.84
C HIS A 380 10.61 -2.07 12.15
N VAL A 381 11.06 -3.25 12.58
CA VAL A 381 10.56 -3.95 13.77
C VAL A 381 11.73 -4.34 14.67
N THR A 382 11.87 -3.66 15.80
CA THR A 382 12.89 -3.96 16.81
C THR A 382 12.36 -4.85 17.92
N CYS A 383 11.06 -4.74 18.21
CA CYS A 383 10.36 -5.57 19.20
C CYS A 383 8.95 -5.96 18.73
N ILE A 384 8.25 -6.76 19.53
CA ILE A 384 6.90 -7.23 19.18
C ILE A 384 5.87 -6.10 19.25
N GLU A 385 6.09 -5.13 20.13
CA GLU A 385 5.27 -3.94 20.30
C GLU A 385 5.30 -3.05 19.05
N ASP A 386 6.45 -2.92 18.39
CA ASP A 386 6.55 -2.23 17.10
C ASP A 386 5.62 -2.86 16.07
N ALA A 387 5.61 -4.19 15.97
CA ALA A 387 4.71 -4.91 15.08
C ALA A 387 3.24 -4.70 15.47
N ALA A 388 2.93 -4.67 16.77
CA ALA A 388 1.59 -4.43 17.28
C ALA A 388 1.04 -3.05 16.87
N VAL A 389 1.89 -2.02 16.82
CA VAL A 389 1.51 -0.67 16.36
C VAL A 389 1.07 -0.68 14.90
N PHE A 390 1.80 -1.38 14.03
CA PHE A 390 1.41 -1.53 12.62
C PHE A 390 0.16 -2.41 12.44
N VAL A 391 -0.03 -3.41 13.30
CA VAL A 391 -1.27 -4.22 13.34
C VAL A 391 -2.47 -3.37 13.77
N ALA A 392 -2.30 -2.48 14.77
CA ALA A 392 -3.33 -1.53 15.18
C ALA A 392 -3.66 -0.53 14.07
N LEU A 393 -2.65 -0.05 13.34
CA LEU A 393 -2.84 0.80 12.16
C LEU A 393 -3.62 0.07 11.06
N ALA A 394 -3.30 -1.19 10.76
CA ALA A 394 -4.05 -1.97 9.78
C ALA A 394 -5.52 -2.16 10.18
N ALA A 395 -5.80 -2.39 11.46
CA ALA A 395 -7.16 -2.43 11.99
C ALA A 395 -7.87 -1.07 11.80
N ALA A 396 -7.19 0.04 12.06
CA ALA A 396 -7.73 1.39 11.84
C ALA A 396 -8.01 1.68 10.35
N VAL A 397 -7.19 1.18 9.44
CA VAL A 397 -7.41 1.27 7.98
C VAL A 397 -8.68 0.51 7.58
N ASP A 398 -8.82 -0.75 7.99
CA ASP A 398 -10.02 -1.56 7.71
C ASP A 398 -11.29 -0.92 8.30
N LEU A 399 -11.21 -0.42 9.54
CA LEU A 399 -12.32 0.27 10.17
C LEU A 399 -12.65 1.60 9.50
N SER A 400 -11.66 2.35 9.01
CA SER A 400 -11.86 3.59 8.26
C SER A 400 -12.64 3.34 6.96
N VAL A 401 -12.30 2.29 6.21
CA VAL A 401 -13.05 1.90 5.00
C VAL A 401 -14.50 1.57 5.34
N LYS A 402 -14.75 0.84 6.43
CA LYS A 402 -16.11 0.56 6.92
C LYS A 402 -16.83 1.83 7.40
N ALA A 403 -16.10 2.74 8.03
CA ALA A 403 -16.61 3.98 8.59
C ALA A 403 -16.82 5.10 7.55
N CYS A 404 -16.32 4.93 6.32
CA CYS A 404 -16.58 5.81 5.19
C CYS A 404 -17.71 5.32 4.26
N ARG A 405 -18.44 4.26 4.61
CA ARG A 405 -19.65 3.81 3.88
C ARG A 405 -20.69 4.94 3.80
N LEU A 406 -21.53 4.96 2.77
CA LEU A 406 -22.67 5.90 2.72
C LEU A 406 -23.58 5.72 3.95
N PHE A 407 -24.15 6.81 4.49
CA PHE A 407 -24.97 6.76 5.71
C PHE A 407 -26.41 6.32 5.42
N ARG A 408 -26.96 6.72 4.27
CA ARG A 408 -28.26 6.28 3.73
C ARG A 408 -28.08 5.13 2.75
N ARG A 409 -28.14 3.89 3.23
CA ARG A 409 -28.52 2.76 2.38
C ARG A 409 -30.05 2.67 2.36
N LYS A 410 -30.69 3.07 1.26
CA LYS A 410 -32.07 2.64 1.00
C LYS A 410 -32.03 1.10 0.90
N PRO A 411 -32.88 0.35 1.62
CA PRO A 411 -33.08 -1.05 1.29
C PRO A 411 -33.74 -1.11 -0.10
N ASP A 412 -33.02 -1.63 -1.09
CA ASP A 412 -33.63 -2.09 -2.34
C ASP A 412 -34.49 -3.31 -2.00
N ASN A 413 -35.73 -3.03 -1.57
CA ASN A 413 -36.93 -3.86 -1.69
C ASN A 413 -38.06 -3.20 -0.91
N GLN A 414 -38.66 -2.17 -1.51
CA GLN A 414 -40.09 -1.94 -1.34
C GLN A 414 -40.71 -1.98 -2.73
N LEU A 415 -41.42 -3.07 -3.00
CA LEU A 415 -42.35 -3.18 -4.11
C LEU A 415 -43.28 -1.95 -4.08
N PRO A 416 -43.58 -1.31 -5.22
CA PRO A 416 -44.56 -0.24 -5.24
C PRO A 416 -45.91 -0.80 -4.79
N CYS A 417 -46.47 -0.22 -3.72
CA CYS A 417 -47.86 -0.45 -3.34
C CYS A 417 -48.72 -0.13 -4.56
N SER A 418 -49.35 -1.16 -5.14
CA SER A 418 -50.44 -1.01 -6.08
C SER A 418 -51.64 -0.44 -5.33
N SER A 419 -51.95 0.83 -5.55
CA SER A 419 -53.23 1.42 -5.22
C SER A 419 -54.29 0.85 -6.17
N ASN A 420 -55.01 -0.17 -5.72
CA ASN A 420 -56.32 -0.52 -6.25
C ASN A 420 -57.36 -0.07 -5.21
N ASP A 421 -57.90 1.14 -5.40
CA ASP A 421 -59.16 1.52 -4.78
C ASP A 421 -60.27 1.22 -5.80
N ASP A 422 -60.93 0.07 -5.61
CA ASP A 422 -62.28 -0.20 -6.11
C ASP A 422 -63.22 -0.13 -4.90
N GLN A 423 -63.98 0.97 -4.78
CA GLN A 423 -65.38 0.98 -4.35
C GLN A 423 -66.06 2.33 -4.60
#